data_AF-A0A842L9T8-F1
#
_entry.id   AF-A0A842L9T8-F1
#
_cell.length_a   1.000
_cell.length_b   1.000
_cell.length_c   1.000
_cell.angle_alpha   90.00
_cell.angle_beta   90.00
_cell.angle_gamma   90.00
#
_symmetry.space_group_name_H-M   'P 1'
#
loop_
_entity.id
_entity.type
_entity.pdbx_description
1 polymer ?
#
loop_
_entity_poly.entity_id
_entity_poly.type
_entity_poly.pdbx_seq_one_letter_code
_entity_poly.pdbx_strand_id
1 'polypeptide(L)'
;ILTPLSEIKKKVENAVTAGFVIVFYNPQSKRRKKPLMEALKIIREHLTSDTPVGIVKGGTVKVTTLRRLDAEKVDMSTTIIIGNPTTYIKEGYMITPRGYALKYFIHPLAREYYQRYINGEIQEGPNFECEYYPCHFMGQDCTFCYCPFYPCGDGSTGGYWIKDKGVWSCQECEWIHEEDTVKCLKKSLDDIIKEVEDLNRKKKELLKLRRSCICKTRSK
;
A
#
# COMPACT_ATOMS: atom_id res chain seq x y z
N ILE A 1 31.39 -9.75 -4.59
CA ILE A 1 30.26 -8.92 -5.08
C ILE A 1 30.73 -7.49 -4.90
N LEU A 2 30.52 -6.59 -5.84
CA LEU A 2 30.95 -5.19 -5.63
C LEU A 2 30.03 -4.48 -4.63
N THR A 3 28.78 -4.90 -4.54
CA THR A 3 27.76 -4.33 -3.63
C THR A 3 27.77 -5.01 -2.26
N PRO A 4 28.10 -4.31 -1.17
CA PRO A 4 28.08 -4.87 0.19
C PRO A 4 26.72 -5.48 0.57
N LEU A 5 26.74 -6.51 1.41
CA LEU A 5 25.52 -7.18 1.86
C LEU A 5 24.58 -6.22 2.62
N SER A 6 25.14 -5.29 3.39
CA SER A 6 24.38 -4.25 4.09
C SER A 6 23.56 -3.38 3.13
N GLU A 7 24.12 -3.03 1.97
CA GLU A 7 23.43 -2.25 0.95
C GLU A 7 22.29 -3.05 0.31
N ILE A 8 22.51 -4.35 0.04
CA ILE A 8 21.47 -5.24 -0.49
C ILE A 8 20.30 -5.34 0.51
N LYS A 9 20.60 -5.59 1.79
CA LYS A 9 19.57 -5.67 2.85
C LYS A 9 18.77 -4.38 2.93
N LYS A 10 19.43 -3.22 2.96
CA LYS A 10 18.78 -1.91 3.00
C LYS A 10 17.85 -1.67 1.80
N LYS A 11 18.27 -2.06 0.58
CA LYS A 11 17.43 -1.93 -0.61
C LYS A 11 16.19 -2.83 -0.55
N VAL A 12 16.36 -4.07 -0.10
CA VAL A 12 15.25 -5.03 0.00
C VAL A 12 14.25 -4.60 1.07
N GLU A 13 14.73 -4.18 2.24
CA GLU A 13 13.92 -3.62 3.33
C GLU A 13 13.06 -2.45 2.83
N ASN A 14 13.70 -1.44 2.24
CA ASN A 14 12.99 -0.26 1.74
C ASN A 14 12.00 -0.64 0.63
N ALA A 15 12.37 -1.58 -0.25
CA ALA A 15 11.50 -1.98 -1.35
C ALA A 15 10.24 -2.70 -0.85
N VAL A 16 10.38 -3.57 0.14
CA VAL A 16 9.26 -4.34 0.68
C VAL A 16 8.34 -3.46 1.53
N THR A 17 8.90 -2.57 2.35
CA THR A 17 8.13 -1.62 3.16
C THR A 17 7.38 -0.61 2.29
N ALA A 18 7.97 -0.18 1.17
CA ALA A 18 7.31 0.68 0.19
C ALA A 18 6.25 -0.05 -0.67
N GLY A 19 6.06 -1.36 -0.50
CA GLY A 19 5.04 -2.13 -1.22
C GLY A 19 5.37 -2.37 -2.69
N PHE A 20 6.65 -2.36 -3.08
CA PHE A 20 7.06 -2.66 -4.45
C PHE A 20 6.96 -4.16 -4.78
N VAL A 21 6.72 -4.45 -6.05
CA VAL A 21 7.06 -5.74 -6.63
C VAL A 21 8.59 -5.78 -6.76
N ILE A 22 9.23 -6.85 -6.28
CA ILE A 22 10.69 -6.98 -6.24
C ILE A 22 11.13 -8.01 -7.28
N VAL A 23 12.08 -7.65 -8.15
CA VAL A 23 12.67 -8.56 -9.13
C VAL A 23 14.14 -8.78 -8.82
N PHE A 24 14.52 -10.03 -8.57
CA PHE A 24 15.91 -10.44 -8.41
C PHE A 24 16.47 -10.98 -9.72
N TYR A 25 17.50 -10.31 -10.22
CA TYR A 25 18.34 -10.77 -11.33
C TYR A 25 19.61 -11.40 -10.78
N ASN A 26 20.13 -12.42 -11.48
CA ASN A 26 21.32 -13.17 -11.06
C ASN A 26 21.28 -13.55 -9.57
N PRO A 27 20.16 -14.12 -9.09
CA PRO A 27 19.81 -14.19 -7.68
C PRO A 27 20.82 -15.00 -6.87
N GLN A 28 21.41 -16.05 -7.45
CA GLN A 28 22.33 -16.94 -6.75
C GLN A 28 23.34 -17.60 -7.69
N SER A 29 24.55 -17.88 -7.18
CA SER A 29 25.53 -18.76 -7.82
C SER A 29 26.01 -19.85 -6.86
N LYS A 30 26.73 -20.87 -7.36
CA LYS A 30 27.27 -21.98 -6.55
C LYS A 30 28.03 -21.50 -5.30
N ARG A 31 28.81 -20.41 -5.43
CA ARG A 31 29.63 -19.85 -4.33
C ARG A 31 28.92 -18.74 -3.55
N ARG A 32 27.81 -18.19 -4.06
CA ARG A 32 27.20 -16.96 -3.53
C ARG A 32 25.69 -17.15 -3.32
N LYS A 33 25.36 -17.80 -2.20
CA LYS A 33 23.98 -18.04 -1.75
C LYS A 33 23.47 -17.04 -0.71
N LYS A 34 24.38 -16.54 0.14
CA LYS A 34 24.06 -15.69 1.30
C LYS A 34 23.17 -14.47 0.98
N PRO A 35 23.42 -13.68 -0.09
CA PRO A 35 22.61 -12.47 -0.35
C PRO A 35 21.13 -12.77 -0.60
N LEU A 36 20.81 -13.80 -1.38
CA LEU A 36 19.42 -14.17 -1.65
C LEU A 36 18.74 -14.67 -0.38
N MET A 37 19.43 -15.48 0.44
CA MET A 37 18.87 -15.97 1.69
C MET A 37 18.54 -14.83 2.66
N GLU A 38 19.43 -13.86 2.82
CA GLU A 38 19.20 -12.68 3.66
C GLU A 38 18.05 -11.81 3.12
N ALA A 39 17.98 -11.61 1.80
CA ALA A 39 16.89 -10.89 1.18
C ALA A 39 15.54 -11.60 1.40
N LEU A 40 15.48 -12.91 1.21
CA LEU A 40 14.26 -13.70 1.46
C LEU A 40 13.86 -13.72 2.94
N LYS A 41 14.82 -13.63 3.86
CA LYS A 41 14.53 -13.49 5.30
C LYS A 41 13.78 -12.18 5.56
N ILE A 42 14.33 -11.05 5.11
CA ILE A 42 13.68 -9.73 5.22
C ILE A 42 12.28 -9.75 4.60
N ILE A 43 12.16 -10.30 3.39
CA ILE A 43 10.88 -10.36 2.67
C ILE A 43 9.85 -11.19 3.45
N ARG A 44 10.27 -12.29 4.08
CA ARG A 44 9.37 -13.14 4.90
C ARG A 44 8.91 -12.46 6.18
N GLU A 45 9.69 -11.53 6.72
CA GLU A 45 9.29 -10.70 7.86
C GLU A 45 8.16 -9.72 7.45
N HIS A 46 8.18 -9.23 6.20
CA HIS A 46 7.27 -8.19 5.72
C HIS A 46 6.07 -8.69 4.90
N LEU A 47 6.16 -9.83 4.22
CA LEU A 47 5.10 -10.37 3.35
C LEU A 47 4.45 -11.63 3.94
N THR A 48 3.40 -12.15 3.30
CA THR A 48 2.72 -13.37 3.74
C THR A 48 3.33 -14.61 3.07
N SER A 49 3.23 -15.76 3.73
CA SER A 49 3.68 -17.04 3.17
C SER A 49 3.05 -17.38 1.80
N ASP A 50 1.85 -16.87 1.54
CA ASP A 50 1.10 -17.08 0.30
C ASP A 50 1.32 -15.98 -0.75
N THR A 51 2.20 -15.01 -0.46
CA THR A 51 2.57 -13.98 -1.45
C THR A 51 3.09 -14.67 -2.72
N PRO A 52 2.52 -14.35 -3.89
CA PRO A 52 2.91 -14.99 -5.15
C PRO A 52 4.36 -14.71 -5.52
N VAL A 53 5.00 -15.73 -6.09
CA VAL A 53 6.37 -15.66 -6.59
C VAL A 53 6.42 -16.23 -8.00
N GLY A 54 6.88 -15.43 -8.95
CA GLY A 54 7.23 -15.88 -10.29
C GLY A 54 8.69 -16.32 -10.34
N ILE A 55 8.95 -17.47 -10.97
CA ILE A 55 10.29 -17.98 -11.26
C ILE A 55 10.39 -18.16 -12.78
N VAL A 56 11.33 -17.45 -13.40
CA VAL A 56 11.61 -17.56 -14.83
C VAL A 56 13.00 -18.13 -15.01
N LYS A 57 13.14 -19.21 -15.79
CA LYS A 57 14.42 -19.86 -16.06
C LYS A 57 14.44 -20.43 -17.47
N GLY A 58 15.38 -19.98 -18.31
CA GLY A 58 15.57 -20.52 -19.66
C GLY A 58 14.29 -20.55 -20.51
N GLY A 59 13.45 -19.51 -20.42
CA GLY A 59 12.15 -19.44 -21.12
C GLY A 59 10.99 -20.17 -20.44
N THR A 60 11.24 -20.97 -19.40
CA THR A 60 10.18 -21.60 -18.60
C THR A 60 9.71 -20.65 -17.50
N VAL A 61 8.39 -20.60 -17.27
CA VAL A 61 7.76 -19.79 -16.23
C VAL A 61 7.07 -20.71 -15.22
N LYS A 62 7.31 -20.47 -13.93
CA LYS A 62 6.61 -21.12 -12.83
C LYS A 62 6.08 -20.09 -11.86
N VAL A 63 4.79 -20.19 -11.53
CA VAL A 63 4.18 -19.42 -10.44
C VAL A 63 4.11 -20.30 -9.19
N THR A 64 4.55 -19.75 -8.07
CA THR A 64 4.58 -20.39 -6.74
C THR A 64 4.27 -19.36 -5.66
N THR A 65 4.54 -19.67 -4.40
CA THR A 65 4.43 -18.72 -3.27
C THR A 65 5.74 -18.61 -2.49
N LEU A 66 5.89 -17.59 -1.64
CA LEU A 66 7.06 -17.41 -0.78
C LEU A 66 7.37 -18.64 0.10
N ARG A 67 6.32 -19.32 0.57
CA ARG A 67 6.42 -20.58 1.32
C ARG A 67 7.02 -21.72 0.50
N ARG A 68 6.65 -21.81 -0.78
CA ARG A 68 7.06 -22.89 -1.70
C ARG A 68 8.29 -22.52 -2.53
N LEU A 69 8.87 -21.34 -2.32
CA LEU A 69 10.09 -20.90 -2.97
C LEU A 69 11.29 -21.66 -2.38
N ASP A 70 11.81 -22.58 -3.19
CA ASP A 70 13.02 -23.34 -2.89
C ASP A 70 14.24 -22.64 -3.49
N ALA A 71 15.02 -21.94 -2.64
CA ALA A 71 16.20 -21.19 -3.04
C ALA A 71 17.36 -22.08 -3.54
N GLU A 72 17.33 -23.39 -3.28
CA GLU A 72 18.37 -24.31 -3.77
C GLU A 72 18.22 -24.60 -5.27
N LYS A 73 17.01 -24.45 -5.82
CA LYS A 73 16.74 -24.62 -7.26
C LYS A 73 17.02 -23.37 -8.09
N VAL A 74 17.44 -22.29 -7.42
CA VAL A 74 17.72 -20.98 -8.00
C VAL A 74 19.21 -20.87 -8.34
N ASP A 75 19.50 -20.43 -9.57
CA ASP A 75 20.86 -20.19 -10.05
C ASP A 75 20.97 -18.88 -10.86
N MET A 76 22.11 -18.70 -11.52
CA MET A 76 22.42 -17.47 -12.26
C MET A 76 21.55 -17.27 -13.50
N SER A 77 20.87 -18.31 -13.98
CA SER A 77 19.95 -18.24 -15.14
C SER A 77 18.49 -18.05 -14.74
N THR A 78 18.24 -17.82 -13.44
CA THR A 78 16.90 -17.67 -12.87
C THR A 78 16.60 -16.20 -12.61
N THR A 79 15.39 -15.74 -12.92
CA THR A 79 14.83 -14.47 -12.46
C THR A 79 13.69 -14.77 -11.49
N ILE A 80 13.70 -14.12 -10.32
CA ILE A 80 12.64 -14.25 -9.31
C ILE A 80 11.87 -12.95 -9.24
N ILE A 81 10.54 -13.05 -9.32
CA ILE A 81 9.61 -11.93 -9.16
C ILE A 81 8.80 -12.17 -7.89
N ILE A 82 8.98 -11.33 -6.88
CA ILE A 82 8.22 -11.38 -5.63
C ILE A 82 7.08 -10.37 -5.71
N GLY A 83 5.85 -10.84 -5.53
CA GLY A 83 4.66 -9.99 -5.50
C GLY A 83 4.67 -9.06 -4.29
N ASN A 84 3.90 -7.98 -4.39
CA ASN A 84 3.63 -7.11 -3.25
C ASN A 84 2.36 -7.59 -2.50
N PRO A 85 1.96 -6.95 -1.37
CA PRO A 85 0.80 -7.37 -0.58
C PRO A 85 -0.53 -7.46 -1.35
N THR A 86 -0.67 -6.75 -2.48
CA THR A 86 -1.90 -6.79 -3.30
C THR A 86 -1.87 -7.85 -4.39
N THR A 87 -0.73 -8.51 -4.60
CA THR A 87 -0.53 -9.46 -5.69
C THR A 87 -1.17 -10.81 -5.37
N TYR A 88 -1.94 -11.35 -6.31
CA TYR A 88 -2.63 -12.64 -6.17
C TYR A 88 -2.43 -13.53 -7.40
N ILE A 89 -2.80 -14.81 -7.31
CA ILE A 89 -2.78 -15.75 -8.43
C ILE A 89 -4.21 -15.97 -8.94
N LYS A 90 -4.42 -15.84 -10.24
CA LYS A 90 -5.68 -16.18 -10.91
C LYS A 90 -5.38 -16.86 -12.23
N GLU A 91 -6.02 -18.03 -12.46
CA GLU A 91 -5.88 -18.80 -13.70
C GLU A 91 -4.41 -19.10 -14.07
N GLY A 92 -3.56 -19.34 -13.06
CA GLY A 92 -2.12 -19.58 -13.25
C GLY A 92 -1.28 -18.33 -13.49
N TYR A 93 -1.90 -17.15 -13.60
CA TYR A 93 -1.21 -15.86 -13.74
C TYR A 93 -1.02 -15.18 -12.40
N MET A 94 0.13 -14.53 -12.24
CA MET A 94 0.41 -13.63 -11.12
C MET A 94 -0.07 -12.22 -11.47
N ILE A 95 -1.03 -11.70 -10.71
CA ILE A 95 -1.71 -10.43 -10.98
C ILE A 95 -1.49 -9.48 -9.82
N THR A 96 -0.83 -8.37 -10.07
CA THR A 96 -0.84 -7.21 -9.16
C THR A 96 -1.93 -6.25 -9.65
N PRO A 97 -3.05 -6.13 -8.93
CA PRO A 97 -4.13 -5.26 -9.36
C PRO A 97 -3.63 -3.82 -9.37
N ARG A 98 -4.15 -3.03 -10.32
CA ARG A 98 -3.98 -1.59 -10.25
C ARG A 98 -4.78 -1.09 -9.03
N GLY A 99 -4.22 -0.18 -8.24
CA GLY A 99 -4.71 0.17 -6.89
C GLY A 99 -6.19 0.59 -6.75
N TYR A 100 -6.91 0.88 -7.85
CA TYR A 100 -8.35 1.17 -7.85
C TYR A 100 -9.25 -0.08 -7.89
N ALA A 101 -8.69 -1.29 -8.00
CA ALA A 101 -9.46 -2.53 -8.14
C ALA A 101 -9.77 -3.26 -6.81
N LEU A 102 -9.37 -2.70 -5.66
CA LEU A 102 -9.75 -3.21 -4.35
C LEU A 102 -11.24 -2.89 -4.12
N LYS A 103 -12.12 -3.90 -4.24
CA LYS A 103 -13.53 -3.76 -3.85
C LYS A 103 -13.63 -3.83 -2.33
N TYR A 104 -14.20 -2.79 -1.71
CA TYR A 104 -14.45 -2.74 -0.28
C TYR A 104 -15.84 -2.18 0.01
N PHE A 105 -16.37 -2.52 1.17
CA PHE A 105 -17.62 -2.00 1.67
C PHE A 105 -17.39 -0.63 2.34
N ILE A 106 -18.21 0.36 2.00
CA ILE A 106 -18.19 1.65 2.68
C ILE A 106 -18.87 1.45 4.04
N HIS A 107 -18.12 1.62 5.12
CA HIS A 107 -18.63 1.50 6.48
C HIS A 107 -19.85 2.43 6.69
N PRO A 108 -20.90 2.04 7.45
CA PRO A 108 -22.11 2.85 7.60
C PRO A 108 -21.83 4.27 8.10
N LEU A 109 -20.94 4.40 9.09
CA LEU A 109 -20.52 5.71 9.60
C LEU A 109 -19.81 6.57 8.55
N ALA A 110 -19.01 5.97 7.67
CA ALA A 110 -18.38 6.69 6.57
C ALA A 110 -19.42 7.14 5.54
N ARG A 111 -20.43 6.30 5.27
CA ARG A 111 -21.55 6.66 4.39
C ARG A 111 -22.34 7.84 4.95
N GLU A 112 -22.71 7.79 6.23
CA GLU A 112 -23.42 8.90 6.90
C GLU A 112 -22.59 10.18 6.87
N TYR A 113 -21.29 10.08 7.19
CA TYR A 113 -20.38 11.20 7.14
C TYR A 113 -20.32 11.83 5.74
N TYR A 114 -20.16 11.03 4.69
CA TYR A 114 -20.09 11.53 3.33
C TYR A 114 -21.43 12.03 2.79
N GLN A 115 -22.55 11.54 3.31
CA GLN A 115 -23.86 12.12 3.02
C GLN A 115 -23.94 13.56 3.55
N ARG A 116 -23.54 13.77 4.81
CA ARG A 116 -23.46 15.11 5.41
C ARG A 116 -22.45 16.01 4.71
N TYR A 117 -21.31 15.45 4.31
CA TYR A 117 -20.27 16.17 3.55
C TYR A 117 -20.84 16.76 2.26
N ILE A 118 -21.54 15.94 1.48
CA ILE A 118 -22.14 16.35 0.21
C ILE A 118 -23.22 17.42 0.42
N ASN A 119 -23.93 17.37 1.55
CA ASN A 119 -24.93 18.37 1.93
C ASN A 119 -24.33 19.66 2.50
N GLY A 120 -23.01 19.72 2.74
CA GLY A 120 -22.36 20.86 3.40
C GLY A 120 -22.61 20.94 4.92
N GLU A 121 -22.96 19.83 5.55
CA GLU A 121 -23.37 19.73 6.97
C GLU A 121 -22.25 19.20 7.89
N ILE A 122 -20.99 19.28 7.45
CA ILE A 122 -19.84 18.83 8.22
C ILE A 122 -19.12 19.98 8.91
N GLN A 123 -18.48 19.66 10.03
CA GLN A 123 -17.53 20.55 10.67
C GLN A 123 -16.19 20.50 9.94
N GLU A 124 -15.63 21.68 9.66
CA GLU A 124 -14.29 21.83 9.10
C GLU A 124 -13.28 22.18 10.20
N GLY A 125 -12.03 21.74 10.02
CA GLY A 125 -10.96 21.96 10.99
C GLY A 125 -11.03 21.01 12.18
N PRO A 126 -10.40 21.36 13.32
CA PRO A 126 -10.40 20.54 14.52
C PRO A 126 -11.80 20.35 15.12
N ASN A 127 -12.10 19.13 15.56
CA ASN A 127 -13.34 18.80 16.26
C ASN A 127 -13.11 18.50 17.74
N PHE A 128 -13.03 19.55 18.56
CA PHE A 128 -12.81 19.45 20.00
C PHE A 128 -13.99 18.84 20.78
N GLU A 129 -15.18 18.72 20.18
CA GLU A 129 -16.37 18.14 20.81
C GLU A 129 -16.46 16.61 20.61
N CYS A 130 -15.64 16.05 19.72
CA CYS A 130 -15.60 14.62 19.46
C CYS A 130 -14.95 13.87 20.64
N GLU A 131 -15.61 12.81 21.12
CA GLU A 131 -15.08 11.94 22.19
C GLU A 131 -13.73 11.29 21.86
N TYR A 132 -13.43 11.18 20.56
CA TYR A 132 -12.18 10.59 20.07
C TYR A 132 -11.08 11.63 19.82
N TYR A 133 -11.31 12.92 20.10
CA TYR A 133 -10.33 13.97 19.80
C TYR A 133 -9.27 14.12 20.92
N PRO A 134 -7.97 14.25 20.55
CA PRO A 134 -7.39 14.02 19.23
C PRO A 134 -7.25 12.52 18.94
N CYS A 135 -7.50 12.12 17.69
CA CYS A 135 -7.29 10.73 17.30
C CYS A 135 -5.81 10.41 17.03
N HIS A 136 -5.05 11.39 16.56
CA HIS A 136 -3.63 11.28 16.19
C HIS A 136 -2.77 12.34 16.87
N PHE A 137 -3.14 13.63 16.77
CA PHE A 137 -2.36 14.72 17.38
C PHE A 137 -3.22 15.95 17.72
N MET A 138 -2.74 16.76 18.67
CA MET A 138 -3.41 18.00 19.09
C MET A 138 -3.46 19.02 17.95
N GLY A 139 -4.64 19.57 17.67
CA GLY A 139 -4.85 20.53 16.59
C GLY A 139 -5.09 19.90 15.22
N GLN A 140 -5.28 18.58 15.16
CA GLN A 140 -5.57 17.87 13.91
C GLN A 140 -6.83 18.39 13.20
N ASP A 141 -6.77 18.44 11.88
CA ASP A 141 -7.92 18.79 11.04
C ASP A 141 -8.82 17.55 10.88
N CYS A 142 -10.08 17.64 11.30
CA CYS A 142 -11.05 16.54 11.29
C CYS A 142 -11.99 16.58 10.07
N THR A 143 -11.76 17.48 9.11
CA THR A 143 -12.61 17.66 7.91
C THR A 143 -12.72 16.40 7.04
N PHE A 144 -11.76 15.48 7.13
CA PHE A 144 -11.79 14.18 6.45
C PHE A 144 -11.53 13.04 7.43
N CYS A 145 -12.15 13.11 8.62
CA CYS A 145 -12.04 12.10 9.68
C CYS A 145 -12.34 10.68 9.17
N TYR A 146 -13.31 10.55 8.25
CA TYR A 146 -13.40 9.38 7.39
C TYR A 146 -12.63 9.64 6.11
N CYS A 147 -11.51 8.95 5.91
CA CYS A 147 -10.66 9.15 4.74
C CYS A 147 -11.37 8.71 3.44
N PRO A 148 -11.47 9.58 2.40
CA PRO A 148 -12.16 9.24 1.14
C PRO A 148 -11.40 8.17 0.36
N PHE A 149 -10.15 7.94 0.72
CA PHE A 149 -9.25 7.04 0.02
C PHE A 149 -9.23 5.65 0.63
N TYR A 150 -9.86 5.40 1.78
CA TYR A 150 -9.81 4.10 2.44
C TYR A 150 -10.38 2.97 1.57
N PRO A 151 -9.76 1.77 1.50
CA PRO A 151 -8.35 1.51 1.77
C PRO A 151 -7.52 2.16 0.66
N CYS A 152 -6.52 2.96 1.04
CA CYS A 152 -5.71 3.68 0.05
C CYS A 152 -4.51 2.86 -0.42
N GLY A 153 -4.11 1.85 0.36
CA GLY A 153 -3.01 0.94 0.07
C GLY A 153 -1.65 1.63 -0.02
N ASP A 154 -1.49 2.80 0.60
CA ASP A 154 -0.25 3.58 0.55
C ASP A 154 0.45 3.61 1.90
N GLY A 155 1.54 2.84 1.98
CA GLY A 155 2.33 2.77 3.20
C GLY A 155 3.17 4.01 3.46
N SER A 156 3.35 4.90 2.49
CA SER A 156 4.12 6.12 2.71
C SER A 156 3.48 6.98 3.80
N THR A 157 2.15 7.02 3.88
CA THR A 157 1.41 7.79 4.89
C THR A 157 1.28 7.08 6.23
N GLY A 158 2.01 6.00 6.50
CA GLY A 158 1.90 5.22 7.75
C GLY A 158 0.80 4.15 7.74
N GLY A 159 0.07 3.98 6.64
CA GLY A 159 -0.91 2.89 6.54
C GLY A 159 -0.25 1.52 6.34
N TYR A 160 -0.88 0.45 6.81
CA TYR A 160 -0.35 -0.92 6.66
C TYR A 160 -1.47 -1.96 6.59
N TRP A 161 -1.17 -3.15 6.05
CA TRP A 161 -2.14 -4.26 6.02
C TRP A 161 -2.09 -5.09 7.30
N ILE A 162 -3.22 -5.20 7.99
CA ILE A 162 -3.44 -6.18 9.07
C ILE A 162 -3.71 -7.54 8.41
N LYS A 163 -2.65 -8.32 8.25
CA LYS A 163 -2.62 -9.53 7.41
C LYS A 163 -3.62 -10.60 7.81
N ASP A 164 -3.79 -10.83 9.11
CA ASP A 164 -4.71 -11.82 9.70
C ASP A 164 -6.18 -11.47 9.48
N LYS A 165 -6.50 -10.18 9.36
CA LYS A 165 -7.86 -9.68 9.15
C LYS A 165 -8.16 -9.33 7.70
N GLY A 166 -7.13 -9.22 6.85
CA GLY A 166 -7.28 -8.74 5.47
C GLY A 166 -7.76 -7.28 5.38
N VAL A 167 -7.45 -6.47 6.40
CA VAL A 167 -7.93 -5.09 6.54
C VAL A 167 -6.78 -4.10 6.42
N TRP A 168 -7.00 -2.99 5.73
CA TRP A 168 -6.05 -1.88 5.70
C TRP A 168 -6.20 -1.04 6.98
N SER A 169 -5.11 -0.85 7.71
CA SER A 169 -5.03 0.02 8.86
C SER A 169 -4.51 1.39 8.45
N CYS A 170 -5.18 2.44 8.93
CA CYS A 170 -4.72 3.83 8.85
C CYS A 170 -4.35 4.38 10.23
N GLN A 171 -4.20 3.53 11.25
CA GLN A 171 -4.01 3.99 12.63
C GLN A 171 -2.75 4.86 12.81
N GLU A 172 -1.71 4.63 12.02
CA GLU A 172 -0.46 5.41 12.05
C GLU A 172 -0.41 6.49 10.95
N CYS A 173 -1.55 6.79 10.32
CA CYS A 173 -1.63 7.77 9.25
C CYS A 173 -2.11 9.14 9.74
N GLU A 174 -1.18 10.09 9.82
CA GLU A 174 -1.46 11.48 10.18
C GLU A 174 -1.80 12.36 8.97
N TRP A 175 -1.41 11.93 7.76
CA TRP A 175 -1.43 12.78 6.56
C TRP A 175 -2.78 13.43 6.26
N ILE A 176 -3.89 12.69 6.43
CA ILE A 176 -5.25 13.19 6.14
C ILE A 176 -5.72 14.28 7.10
N HIS A 177 -5.03 14.41 8.25
CA HIS A 177 -5.33 15.35 9.32
C HIS A 177 -4.44 16.61 9.30
N GLU A 178 -3.48 16.69 8.38
CA GLU A 178 -2.65 17.87 8.17
C GLU A 178 -3.45 18.97 7.43
N GLU A 179 -3.36 20.21 7.92
CA GLU A 179 -4.07 21.36 7.35
C GLU A 179 -3.75 21.56 5.84
N ASP A 180 -2.46 21.47 5.47
CA ASP A 180 -2.02 21.58 4.07
C ASP A 180 -2.63 20.47 3.19
N THR A 181 -2.84 19.27 3.75
CA THR A 181 -3.47 18.15 3.06
C THR A 181 -4.95 18.40 2.85
N VAL A 182 -5.68 18.81 3.89
CA VAL A 182 -7.11 19.14 3.79
C VAL A 182 -7.34 20.24 2.75
N LYS A 183 -6.54 21.31 2.79
CA LYS A 183 -6.56 22.38 1.78
C LYS A 183 -6.28 21.88 0.36
N CYS A 184 -5.35 20.92 0.20
CA CYS A 184 -5.06 20.35 -1.12
C CYS A 184 -6.24 19.53 -1.65
N LEU A 185 -6.87 18.72 -0.79
CA LEU A 185 -7.96 17.83 -1.17
C LEU A 185 -9.23 18.60 -1.54
N LYS A 186 -9.63 19.58 -0.73
CA LYS A 186 -10.85 20.38 -0.99
C LYS A 186 -10.91 21.01 -2.38
N LYS A 187 -9.76 21.36 -2.96
CA LYS A 187 -9.68 21.96 -4.31
C LYS A 187 -10.27 21.10 -5.43
N SER A 188 -10.45 19.80 -5.21
CA SER A 188 -10.95 18.90 -6.25
C SER A 188 -11.85 17.78 -5.72
N LEU A 189 -11.94 17.58 -4.41
CA LEU A 189 -12.73 16.49 -3.86
C LEU A 189 -14.23 16.69 -4.12
N ASP A 190 -14.72 17.93 -4.02
CA ASP A 190 -16.12 18.29 -4.29
C ASP A 190 -16.54 18.01 -5.72
N ASP A 191 -15.62 18.11 -6.68
CA ASP A 191 -15.85 17.79 -8.08
C ASP A 191 -15.91 16.29 -8.33
N ILE A 192 -15.22 15.51 -7.51
CA ILE A 192 -15.16 14.05 -7.64
C ILE A 192 -16.36 13.41 -6.95
N ILE A 193 -16.63 13.73 -5.68
CA ILE A 193 -17.66 13.08 -4.86
C ILE A 193 -18.97 13.86 -4.98
N LYS A 194 -19.91 13.35 -5.77
CA LYS A 194 -21.27 13.92 -5.92
C LYS A 194 -22.35 13.10 -5.21
N GLU A 195 -22.08 11.81 -5.00
CA GLU A 195 -22.88 10.88 -4.21
C GLU A 195 -21.95 9.94 -3.43
N VAL A 196 -22.43 9.30 -2.36
CA VAL A 196 -21.57 8.46 -1.51
C VAL A 196 -20.92 7.31 -2.29
N GLU A 197 -21.63 6.75 -3.27
CA GLU A 197 -21.17 5.67 -4.13
C GLU A 197 -19.94 6.05 -4.98
N ASP A 198 -19.68 7.35 -5.19
CA ASP A 198 -18.49 7.84 -5.89
C ASP A 198 -17.17 7.48 -5.16
N LEU A 199 -17.21 7.27 -3.85
CA LEU A 199 -16.06 6.76 -3.08
C LEU A 199 -15.53 5.44 -3.65
N ASN A 200 -16.44 4.60 -4.19
CA ASN A 200 -16.11 3.35 -4.85
C ASN A 200 -16.03 3.52 -6.37
N ARG A 201 -17.02 4.17 -6.99
CA ARG A 201 -17.12 4.27 -8.47
C ARG A 201 -16.00 5.10 -9.08
N LYS A 202 -15.58 6.18 -8.41
CA LYS A 202 -14.53 7.11 -8.85
C LYS A 202 -13.23 6.92 -8.06
N LYS A 203 -12.98 5.69 -7.57
CA LYS A 203 -11.79 5.36 -6.77
C LYS A 203 -10.49 5.73 -7.47
N LYS A 204 -10.44 5.59 -8.80
CA LYS A 204 -9.26 5.92 -9.60
C LYS A 204 -8.95 7.42 -9.56
N GLU A 205 -9.96 8.27 -9.70
CA GLU A 205 -9.86 9.73 -9.63
C GLU A 205 -9.43 10.16 -8.23
N LEU A 206 -10.05 9.58 -7.19
CA LEU A 206 -9.70 9.81 -5.79
C LEU A 206 -8.23 9.45 -5.51
N LEU A 207 -7.75 8.29 -5.95
CA LEU A 207 -6.36 7.89 -5.75
C LEU A 207 -5.36 8.74 -6.55
N LYS A 208 -5.76 9.31 -7.70
CA LYS A 208 -4.94 10.30 -8.42
C LYS A 208 -4.84 11.62 -7.64
N LEU A 209 -5.96 12.12 -7.13
CA LEU A 209 -5.99 13.32 -6.28
C LEU A 209 -5.09 13.11 -5.04
N ARG A 210 -5.27 11.99 -4.35
CA ARG A 210 -4.45 11.58 -3.21
C ARG A 210 -2.96 11.62 -3.54
N ARG A 211 -2.53 10.97 -4.62
CA ARG A 211 -1.13 10.96 -5.05
C ARG A 211 -0.61 12.37 -5.33
N SER A 212 -1.41 13.20 -6.01
CA SER A 212 -1.03 14.59 -6.28
C SER A 212 -0.85 15.39 -4.99
N CYS A 213 -1.73 15.21 -4.01
CA CYS A 213 -1.64 15.93 -2.74
C CYS A 213 -0.50 15.44 -1.86
N ILE A 214 -0.25 14.13 -1.77
CA ILE A 214 0.94 13.59 -1.06
C ILE A 214 2.23 14.22 -1.61
N CYS A 215 2.38 14.28 -2.93
CA CYS A 215 3.54 14.89 -3.57
C CYS A 215 3.67 16.40 -3.29
N LYS A 216 2.57 17.09 -2.99
CA LYS A 216 2.59 18.54 -2.69
C LYS A 216 2.86 18.84 -1.23
N THR A 217 2.33 18.01 -0.32
CA THR A 217 2.34 18.32 1.12
C THR A 217 3.50 17.66 1.87
N ARG A 218 3.99 16.50 1.41
CA ARG A 218 5.09 15.76 2.07
C ARG A 218 6.47 15.93 1.42
N SER A 219 6.59 16.80 0.41
CA SER A 219 7.88 17.17 -0.19
C SER A 219 8.53 18.38 0.49
N LYS A 220 8.10 18.71 1.72
CA LYS A 220 8.73 19.70 2.59
C LYS A 220 9.48 19.00 3.72
#